data_AF-K1SVD9-F1
#
_entry.id   AF-K1SVD9-F1
#
_cell.length_a   1.000
_cell.length_b   1.000
_cell.length_c   1.000
_cell.angle_alpha   90.00
_cell.angle_beta   90.00
_cell.angle_gamma   90.00
#
_symmetry.space_group_name_H-M   'P 1'
#
loop_
_entity.id
_entity.type
_entity.pdbx_description
1 polymer ?
#
loop_
_entity_poly.entity_id
_entity_poly.type
_entity_poly.pdbx_seq_one_letter_code
_entity_poly.pdbx_strand_id
1 'polypeptide(L)'
;MAATKERKRHWLKAFVSIAVTLVAMPLTHILARALKDGTAGVEQFYAGMGMGLFGLLMVIIGVFIKGDVKQTLLGLFGGMFYWMGAIDFLFMYYANRFGTQAQLDPVTGEIVSRPEYLILPSTFGFWAMTMMLYLFCTANGCNFLNWWQRLFFGKHKKEIAARPMTRHTSIVAFMEVITMLWTCYLVLMFCYDER
;
A
#
# COMPACT_ATOMS: atom_id res chain seq x y z
N MET A 1 -34.18 21.27 24.30
CA MET A 1 -34.24 19.79 24.19
C MET A 1 -33.44 19.38 22.96
N ALA A 2 -32.17 18.98 23.13
CA ALA A 2 -31.35 18.49 22.03
C ALA A 2 -31.51 16.96 21.96
N ALA A 3 -32.15 16.47 20.91
CA ALA A 3 -32.27 15.04 20.66
C ALA A 3 -30.86 14.46 20.45
N THR A 4 -30.37 13.69 21.42
CA THR A 4 -29.21 12.82 21.27
C THR A 4 -29.55 11.78 20.21
N LYS A 5 -29.17 12.07 18.96
CA LYS A 5 -29.26 11.13 17.84
C LYS A 5 -28.49 9.87 18.23
N GLU A 6 -29.19 8.78 18.49
CA GLU A 6 -28.56 7.49 18.77
C GLU A 6 -27.61 7.15 17.63
N ARG A 7 -26.32 7.06 17.95
CA ARG A 7 -25.29 6.66 17.00
C ARG A 7 -25.45 5.15 16.77
N LYS A 8 -26.20 4.74 15.74
CA LYS A 8 -26.28 3.34 15.30
C LYS A 8 -24.86 2.78 15.16
N ARG A 9 -24.47 1.91 16.10
CA ARG A 9 -23.17 1.25 16.09
C ARG A 9 -23.19 0.16 15.03
N HIS A 10 -22.44 0.35 13.95
CA HIS A 10 -22.33 -0.59 12.85
C HIS A 10 -21.29 -1.69 13.14
N TRP A 11 -21.42 -2.40 14.26
CA TRP A 11 -20.47 -3.43 14.70
C TRP A 11 -20.21 -4.51 13.66
N LEU A 12 -21.27 -4.98 12.98
CA LEU A 12 -21.14 -5.99 11.93
C LEU A 12 -20.30 -5.48 10.74
N LYS A 13 -20.50 -4.22 10.32
CA LYS A 13 -19.73 -3.63 9.21
C LYS A 13 -18.26 -3.45 9.61
N ALA A 14 -17.99 -3.08 10.86
CA ALA A 14 -16.62 -2.97 11.37
C ALA A 14 -15.93 -4.34 11.39
N PHE A 15 -16.61 -5.38 11.88
CA PHE A 15 -16.09 -6.74 11.89
C PHE A 15 -15.79 -7.25 10.48
N VAL A 16 -16.74 -7.07 9.53
CA VAL A 16 -16.54 -7.45 8.13
C VAL A 16 -15.38 -6.68 7.50
N SER A 17 -15.25 -5.38 7.76
CA SER A 17 -14.13 -4.58 7.25
C SER A 17 -12.79 -5.11 7.75
N ILE A 18 -12.67 -5.42 9.04
CA ILE A 18 -11.44 -5.97 9.63
C ILE A 18 -11.14 -7.35 9.01
N ALA A 19 -12.14 -8.21 8.91
CA ALA A 19 -11.98 -9.54 8.30
C ALA A 19 -11.50 -9.45 6.85
N VAL A 20 -12.08 -8.55 6.04
CA VAL A 20 -11.66 -8.34 4.64
C VAL A 20 -10.21 -7.87 4.57
N THR A 21 -9.81 -6.91 5.41
CA THR A 21 -8.42 -6.43 5.44
C THR A 21 -7.43 -7.50 5.91
N LEU A 22 -7.81 -8.33 6.89
CA LEU A 22 -6.95 -9.40 7.40
C LEU A 22 -6.79 -10.54 6.39
N VAL A 23 -7.83 -10.90 5.64
CA VAL A 23 -7.79 -11.97 4.63
C VAL A 23 -7.09 -11.51 3.34
N ALA A 24 -7.10 -10.22 3.06
CA ALA A 24 -6.46 -9.63 1.89
C ALA A 24 -4.93 -9.91 1.83
N MET A 25 -4.22 -9.87 2.95
CA MET A 25 -2.79 -10.16 3.03
C MET A 25 -2.44 -11.63 2.71
N PRO A 26 -3.00 -12.65 3.37
CA PRO A 26 -2.69 -14.04 3.03
C PRO A 26 -3.14 -14.39 1.61
N LEU A 27 -4.26 -13.83 1.12
CA LEU A 27 -4.70 -14.03 -0.26
C LEU A 27 -3.64 -13.56 -1.26
N THR A 28 -3.11 -12.35 -1.07
CA THR A 28 -2.08 -11.78 -1.96
C THR A 28 -0.79 -12.59 -1.86
N HIS A 29 -0.34 -12.98 -0.67
CA HIS A 29 0.84 -13.83 -0.52
C HIS A 29 0.71 -15.22 -1.15
N ILE A 30 -0.46 -15.88 -1.06
CA ILE A 30 -0.69 -17.18 -1.70
C ILE A 30 -0.55 -17.05 -3.22
N LEU A 31 -1.12 -15.98 -3.79
CA LEU A 31 -0.96 -15.69 -5.22
C LEU A 31 0.49 -15.39 -5.58
N ALA A 32 1.20 -14.58 -4.78
CA ALA A 32 2.62 -14.31 -4.98
C ALA A 32 3.43 -15.61 -5.03
N ARG A 33 3.18 -16.50 -4.07
CA ARG A 33 3.88 -17.77 -3.95
C ARG A 33 3.59 -18.69 -5.13
N ALA A 34 2.32 -18.81 -5.54
CA ALA A 34 1.96 -19.58 -6.72
C ALA A 34 2.67 -19.07 -8.00
N LEU A 35 2.82 -17.75 -8.14
CA LEU A 35 3.61 -17.19 -9.24
C LEU A 35 5.11 -17.44 -9.10
N LYS A 36 5.68 -17.28 -7.90
CA LYS A 36 7.11 -17.54 -7.66
C LYS A 36 7.47 -19.02 -7.87
N ASP A 37 6.55 -19.94 -7.55
CA ASP A 37 6.76 -21.38 -7.71
C ASP A 37 6.48 -21.84 -9.16
N GLY A 38 5.58 -21.15 -9.87
CA GLY A 38 5.15 -21.52 -11.23
C GLY A 38 5.92 -20.88 -12.38
N THR A 39 6.77 -19.87 -12.13
CA THR A 39 7.51 -19.15 -13.18
C THR A 39 8.95 -18.87 -12.76
N ALA A 40 9.88 -18.83 -13.72
CA ALA A 40 11.29 -18.56 -13.46
C ALA A 40 11.86 -17.46 -14.37
N GLY A 41 12.76 -16.65 -13.82
CA GLY A 41 13.52 -15.65 -14.58
C GLY A 41 12.65 -14.55 -15.20
N VAL A 42 12.70 -14.39 -16.52
CA VAL A 42 12.00 -13.31 -17.23
C VAL A 42 10.48 -13.56 -17.29
N GLU A 43 10.05 -14.81 -17.29
CA GLU A 43 8.60 -15.14 -17.25
C GLU A 43 7.96 -14.70 -15.95
N GLN A 44 8.70 -14.81 -14.84
CA GLN A 44 8.29 -14.33 -13.53
C GLN A 44 8.09 -12.82 -13.51
N PHE A 45 8.94 -12.08 -14.22
CA PHE A 45 8.78 -10.64 -14.42
C PHE A 45 7.50 -10.32 -15.21
N TYR A 46 7.26 -10.99 -16.34
CA TYR A 46 6.04 -10.75 -17.13
C TYR A 46 4.77 -11.10 -16.37
N ALA A 47 4.79 -12.19 -15.59
CA ALA A 47 3.65 -12.60 -14.79
C ALA A 47 3.38 -11.61 -13.63
N GLY A 48 4.43 -11.09 -13.00
CA GLY A 48 4.34 -10.00 -12.02
C GLY A 48 3.76 -8.71 -12.63
N MET A 49 4.29 -8.28 -13.78
CA MET A 49 3.78 -7.11 -14.50
C MET A 49 2.33 -7.28 -14.96
N GLY A 50 1.95 -8.48 -15.39
CA GLY A 50 0.57 -8.81 -15.77
C GLY A 50 -0.39 -8.69 -14.59
N MET A 51 0.01 -9.15 -13.41
CA MET A 51 -0.76 -8.95 -12.18
C MET A 51 -0.83 -7.48 -11.78
N GLY A 52 0.27 -6.74 -11.92
CA GLY A 52 0.30 -5.30 -11.66
C GLY A 52 -0.69 -4.55 -12.56
N LEU A 53 -0.70 -4.88 -13.85
CA LEU A 53 -1.65 -4.35 -14.82
C LEU A 53 -3.09 -4.71 -14.46
N PHE A 54 -3.35 -5.95 -14.05
CA PHE A 54 -4.66 -6.38 -13.56
C PHE A 54 -5.12 -5.54 -12.36
N GLY A 55 -4.23 -5.31 -11.40
CA GLY A 55 -4.49 -4.43 -10.25
C GLY A 55 -4.85 -3.00 -10.69
N LEU A 56 -4.10 -2.44 -11.64
CA LEU A 56 -4.38 -1.10 -12.18
C LEU A 56 -5.74 -1.04 -12.90
N LEU A 57 -6.07 -2.05 -13.70
CA LEU A 57 -7.37 -2.14 -14.38
C LEU A 57 -8.53 -2.20 -13.38
N MET A 58 -8.39 -2.94 -12.28
CA MET A 58 -9.40 -2.95 -11.20
C MET A 58 -9.64 -1.55 -10.63
N VAL A 59 -8.58 -0.77 -10.40
CA VAL A 59 -8.69 0.61 -9.89
C VAL A 59 -9.42 1.50 -10.88
N ILE A 60 -9.07 1.42 -12.17
CA ILE A 60 -9.70 2.19 -13.25
C ILE A 60 -11.18 1.83 -13.37
N ILE A 61 -11.51 0.54 -13.40
CA ILE A 61 -12.91 0.07 -13.41
C ILE A 61 -13.67 0.58 -12.19
N GLY A 62 -13.00 0.61 -11.02
CA GLY A 62 -13.55 1.16 -9.78
C GLY A 62 -13.91 2.64 -9.85
N VAL A 63 -13.36 3.42 -10.77
CA VAL A 63 -13.76 4.83 -10.98
C VAL A 63 -15.18 4.93 -11.54
N PHE A 64 -15.58 3.99 -12.38
CA PHE A 64 -16.85 4.03 -13.11
C PHE A 64 -17.99 3.27 -12.41
N ILE A 65 -17.67 2.40 -11.45
CA ILE A 65 -18.67 1.64 -10.70
C ILE A 65 -19.39 2.52 -9.67
N LYS A 66 -20.71 2.37 -9.57
CA LYS A 66 -21.51 3.03 -8.53
C LYS A 66 -21.41 2.30 -7.20
N GLY A 67 -21.14 3.06 -6.13
CA GLY A 67 -21.19 2.62 -4.74
C GLY A 67 -19.83 2.69 -4.05
N ASP A 68 -19.73 3.55 -3.04
CA ASP A 68 -18.48 3.89 -2.34
C ASP A 68 -17.73 2.65 -1.80
N VAL A 69 -18.47 1.64 -1.32
CA VAL A 69 -17.89 0.38 -0.82
C VAL A 69 -17.21 -0.40 -1.94
N LYS A 70 -17.85 -0.52 -3.11
CA LYS A 70 -17.29 -1.25 -4.26
C LYS A 70 -16.04 -0.53 -4.80
N GLN A 71 -16.11 0.79 -4.89
CA GLN A 71 -14.98 1.61 -5.31
C GLN A 71 -13.80 1.45 -4.35
N THR A 72 -14.04 1.49 -3.03
CA THR A 72 -13.02 1.32 -2.00
C THR A 72 -12.39 -0.07 -2.06
N LEU A 73 -13.21 -1.12 -2.23
CA LEU A 73 -12.70 -2.50 -2.35
C LEU A 73 -11.85 -2.69 -3.61
N LEU A 74 -12.26 -2.13 -4.75
CA LEU A 74 -11.47 -2.18 -5.98
C LEU A 74 -10.17 -1.39 -5.86
N GLY A 75 -10.18 -0.24 -5.17
CA GLY A 75 -8.97 0.49 -4.81
C GLY A 75 -8.04 -0.30 -3.89
N LEU A 76 -8.58 -0.96 -2.87
CA LEU A 76 -7.82 -1.78 -1.92
C LEU A 76 -7.17 -2.99 -2.61
N PHE A 77 -7.97 -3.84 -3.28
CA PHE A 77 -7.44 -5.02 -3.98
C PHE A 77 -6.56 -4.64 -5.16
N GLY A 78 -6.96 -3.62 -5.92
CA GLY A 78 -6.14 -3.08 -7.01
C GLY A 78 -4.79 -2.57 -6.52
N GLY A 79 -4.75 -1.87 -5.39
CA GLY A 79 -3.51 -1.39 -4.75
C GLY A 79 -2.60 -2.52 -4.30
N MET A 80 -3.17 -3.57 -3.70
CA MET A 80 -2.36 -4.72 -3.27
C MET A 80 -1.81 -5.52 -4.45
N PHE A 81 -2.61 -5.79 -5.49
CA PHE A 81 -2.12 -6.48 -6.69
C PHE A 81 -1.11 -5.64 -7.46
N TYR A 82 -1.30 -4.32 -7.50
CA TYR A 82 -0.34 -3.41 -8.10
C TYR A 82 0.98 -3.39 -7.33
N TRP A 83 0.93 -3.26 -5.99
CA TRP A 83 2.13 -3.30 -5.15
C TRP A 83 2.88 -4.60 -5.36
N MET A 84 2.20 -5.73 -5.19
CA MET A 84 2.82 -7.03 -5.32
C MET A 84 3.34 -7.28 -6.75
N GLY A 85 2.53 -7.04 -7.78
CA GLY A 85 2.89 -7.35 -9.15
C GLY A 85 3.85 -6.35 -9.79
N ALA A 86 3.52 -5.05 -9.75
CA ALA A 86 4.30 -4.03 -10.45
C ALA A 86 5.50 -3.52 -9.63
N ILE A 87 5.41 -3.50 -8.29
CA ILE A 87 6.49 -2.95 -7.44
C ILE A 87 7.41 -4.08 -6.97
N ASP A 88 6.90 -5.07 -6.23
CA ASP A 88 7.76 -6.11 -5.64
C ASP A 88 8.46 -6.98 -6.70
N PHE A 89 7.74 -7.46 -7.72
CA PHE A 89 8.36 -8.28 -8.77
C PHE A 89 9.30 -7.49 -9.68
N LEU A 90 9.09 -6.17 -9.83
CA LEU A 90 10.02 -5.30 -10.55
C LEU A 90 11.33 -5.14 -9.77
N PHE A 91 11.26 -4.92 -8.45
CA PHE A 91 12.45 -4.92 -7.60
C PHE A 91 13.16 -6.27 -7.62
N MET A 92 12.42 -7.37 -7.53
CA MET A 92 12.98 -8.72 -7.63
C MET A 92 13.69 -8.96 -8.97
N TYR A 93 13.10 -8.52 -10.08
CA TYR A 93 13.73 -8.64 -11.39
C TYR A 93 15.06 -7.90 -11.47
N TYR A 94 15.11 -6.63 -11.04
CA TYR A 94 16.35 -5.85 -11.06
C TYR A 94 17.38 -6.35 -10.05
N ALA A 95 16.93 -6.77 -8.86
CA ALA A 95 17.80 -7.35 -7.84
C ALA A 95 18.49 -8.62 -8.38
N ASN A 96 17.74 -9.52 -9.00
CA ASN A 96 18.27 -10.73 -9.62
C ASN A 96 19.16 -10.42 -10.83
N ARG A 97 18.77 -9.44 -11.67
CA ARG A 97 19.54 -9.05 -12.86
C ARG A 97 20.91 -8.49 -12.51
N PHE A 98 21.01 -7.71 -11.44
CA PHE A 98 22.28 -7.12 -10.98
C PHE A 98 23.01 -7.99 -9.94
N GLY A 99 22.51 -9.19 -9.63
CA GLY A 99 23.15 -10.11 -8.69
C GLY A 99 23.20 -9.58 -7.26
N THR A 100 22.18 -8.83 -6.84
CA THR A 100 22.09 -8.28 -5.47
C THR A 100 22.03 -9.45 -4.48
N GLN A 101 22.98 -9.51 -3.56
CA GLN A 101 23.06 -10.54 -2.54
C GLN A 101 21.94 -10.33 -1.52
N ALA A 102 21.30 -11.41 -1.07
CA ALA A 102 20.37 -11.34 0.05
C ALA A 102 21.12 -10.91 1.32
N GLN A 103 20.45 -10.21 2.22
CA GLN A 103 21.04 -9.92 3.53
C GLN A 103 20.94 -11.19 4.38
N LEU A 104 22.09 -11.69 4.79
CA LEU A 104 22.20 -12.83 5.69
C LEU A 104 22.44 -12.30 7.12
N ASP A 105 21.83 -12.96 8.09
CA ASP A 105 22.15 -12.74 9.50
C ASP A 105 23.62 -13.14 9.73
N PRO A 106 24.47 -12.25 10.26
CA PRO A 106 25.88 -12.56 10.50
C PRO A 106 26.09 -13.69 11.52
N VAL A 107 25.10 -14.01 12.35
CA VAL A 107 25.19 -15.05 13.40
C VAL A 107 24.55 -16.37 12.96
N THR A 108 23.36 -16.32 12.35
CA THR A 108 22.60 -17.53 12.00
C THR A 108 22.78 -17.97 10.54
N GLY A 109 23.24 -17.08 9.66
CA GLY A 109 23.33 -17.34 8.22
C GLY A 109 21.97 -17.48 7.53
N GLU A 110 20.86 -17.20 8.22
CA GLU A 110 19.53 -17.19 7.62
C GLU A 110 19.32 -15.93 6.78
N ILE A 111 18.44 -16.04 5.77
CA ILE A 111 18.08 -14.92 4.91
C ILE A 111 17.15 -13.98 5.68
N VAL A 112 17.70 -12.87 6.18
CA VAL A 112 16.97 -11.83 6.93
C VAL A 112 16.11 -11.01 5.99
N SER A 113 16.68 -10.57 4.87
CA SER A 113 15.96 -9.79 3.86
C SER A 113 16.28 -10.30 2.46
N ARG A 114 15.21 -10.48 1.67
CA ARG A 114 15.34 -10.86 0.27
C ARG A 114 15.91 -9.68 -0.53
N PRO A 115 16.66 -9.94 -1.61
CA PRO A 115 17.37 -8.90 -2.34
C PRO A 115 16.44 -7.87 -2.98
N GLU A 116 15.18 -8.22 -3.28
CA GLU A 116 14.16 -7.24 -3.70
C GLU A 116 13.94 -6.10 -2.70
N TYR A 117 14.02 -6.38 -1.39
CA TYR A 117 13.71 -5.40 -0.36
C TYR A 117 14.87 -4.47 -0.04
N LEU A 118 16.10 -4.84 -0.39
CA LEU A 118 17.29 -3.99 -0.21
C LEU A 118 17.28 -2.76 -1.14
N ILE A 119 16.54 -2.84 -2.25
CA ILE A 119 16.33 -1.70 -3.16
C ILE A 119 15.30 -0.73 -2.57
N LEU A 120 14.37 -1.21 -1.75
CA LEU A 120 13.24 -0.43 -1.26
C LEU A 120 13.65 0.83 -0.46
N PRO A 121 14.68 0.81 0.43
CA PRO A 121 15.20 2.02 1.07
C PRO A 121 15.63 3.12 0.10
N SER A 122 16.11 2.79 -1.11
CA SER A 122 16.53 3.78 -2.10
C SER A 122 15.36 4.62 -2.62
N THR A 123 14.13 4.18 -2.37
CA THR A 123 12.90 4.87 -2.77
C THR A 123 12.42 5.91 -1.75
N PHE A 124 13.11 6.04 -0.61
CA PHE A 124 12.76 7.00 0.46
C PHE A 124 12.57 8.45 -0.04
N GLY A 125 13.40 8.91 -0.97
CA GLY A 125 13.27 10.26 -1.54
C GLY A 125 11.93 10.47 -2.28
N PHE A 126 11.51 9.48 -3.07
CA PHE A 126 10.22 9.52 -3.75
C PHE A 126 9.07 9.42 -2.75
N TRP A 127 9.22 8.58 -1.72
CA TRP A 127 8.24 8.48 -0.64
C TRP A 127 8.05 9.82 0.07
N ALA A 128 9.14 10.50 0.44
CA ALA A 128 9.09 11.79 1.10
C ALA A 128 8.38 12.84 0.23
N MET A 129 8.64 12.84 -1.08
CA MET A 129 7.93 13.70 -2.03
C MET A 129 6.42 13.41 -2.04
N THR A 130 6.02 12.14 -2.14
CA THR A 130 4.61 11.75 -2.11
C THR A 130 3.95 12.09 -0.77
N MET A 131 4.65 11.88 0.35
CA MET A 131 4.20 12.26 1.69
C MET A 131 3.94 13.75 1.81
N MET A 132 4.81 14.60 1.26
CA MET A 132 4.58 16.05 1.28
C MET A 132 3.26 16.42 0.62
N LEU A 133 2.94 15.82 -0.55
CA LEU A 133 1.66 16.05 -1.22
C LEU A 133 0.46 15.62 -0.34
N TYR A 134 0.56 14.45 0.29
CA TYR A 134 -0.52 13.95 1.15
C TYR A 134 -0.69 14.76 2.44
N LEU A 135 0.40 15.24 3.03
CA LEU A 135 0.36 16.00 4.27
C LEU A 135 -0.13 17.43 4.05
N PHE A 136 0.38 18.13 3.04
CA PHE A 136 0.13 19.55 2.84
C PHE A 136 -1.02 19.83 1.86
N CYS A 137 -1.17 19.04 0.79
CA CYS A 137 -2.04 19.42 -0.33
C CYS A 137 -3.40 18.70 -0.34
N THR A 138 -3.64 17.75 0.55
CA THR A 138 -4.83 16.88 0.45
C THR A 138 -5.52 16.66 1.80
N ALA A 139 -6.82 16.91 1.86
CA ALA A 139 -7.67 16.38 2.94
C ALA A 139 -7.95 14.89 2.69
N ASN A 140 -7.40 14.01 3.53
CA ASN A 140 -7.46 12.56 3.34
C ASN A 140 -8.57 11.90 4.17
N GLY A 141 -9.12 10.78 3.68
CA GLY A 141 -10.06 9.94 4.42
C GLY A 141 -9.35 8.98 5.38
N CYS A 142 -8.10 8.65 5.09
CA CYS A 142 -7.31 7.74 5.92
C CYS A 142 -6.95 8.34 7.29
N ASN A 143 -7.24 7.57 8.36
CA ASN A 143 -6.94 7.96 9.74
C ASN A 143 -5.43 8.09 10.00
N PHE A 144 -4.60 7.29 9.32
CA PHE A 144 -3.14 7.34 9.46
C PHE A 144 -2.56 8.67 8.96
N LEU A 145 -2.93 9.08 7.75
CA LEU A 145 -2.51 10.38 7.20
C LEU A 145 -3.10 11.55 8.00
N ASN A 146 -4.36 11.42 8.44
CA ASN A 146 -5.00 12.41 9.29
C ASN A 146 -4.31 12.57 10.65
N TRP A 147 -3.77 11.49 11.21
CA TRP A 147 -2.98 11.51 12.45
C TRP A 147 -1.67 12.27 12.23
N TRP A 148 -0.92 11.96 11.17
CA TRP A 148 0.30 12.70 10.82
C TRP A 148 0.03 14.20 10.57
N GLN A 149 -1.03 14.55 9.84
CA GLN A 149 -1.41 15.95 9.64
C GLN A 149 -1.74 16.67 10.95
N ARG A 150 -2.36 15.99 11.92
CA ARG A 150 -2.64 16.57 13.24
C ARG A 150 -1.36 16.73 14.05
N LEU A 151 -0.44 15.76 13.96
CA LEU A 151 0.84 15.80 14.64
C LEU A 151 1.68 17.00 14.18
N PHE A 152 1.73 17.28 12.87
CA PHE A 152 2.53 18.37 12.32
C PHE A 152 1.85 19.74 12.32
N PHE A 153 0.56 19.82 11.93
CA PHE A 153 -0.10 21.11 11.71
C PHE A 153 -1.00 21.55 12.86
N GLY A 154 -1.33 20.66 13.80
CA GLY A 154 -2.14 20.97 14.97
C GLY A 154 -3.41 21.77 14.62
N LYS A 155 -3.42 23.04 15.03
CA LYS A 155 -4.54 23.99 14.82
C LYS A 155 -4.66 24.51 13.38
N HIS A 156 -3.56 24.56 12.61
CA HIS A 156 -3.50 25.10 11.24
C HIS A 156 -3.88 24.08 10.16
N LYS A 157 -4.26 22.85 10.53
CA LYS A 157 -4.63 21.80 9.58
C LYS A 157 -5.68 22.26 8.55
N LYS A 158 -6.70 23.01 8.99
CA LYS A 158 -7.80 23.47 8.13
C LYS A 158 -7.37 24.55 7.13
N GLU A 159 -6.29 25.26 7.40
CA GLU A 159 -5.75 26.31 6.53
C GLU A 159 -4.83 25.70 5.46
N ILE A 160 -4.03 24.69 5.83
CA ILE A 160 -3.03 24.07 4.95
C ILE A 160 -3.68 22.99 4.06
N ALA A 161 -4.42 22.05 4.64
CA ALA A 161 -5.05 20.93 3.93
C ALA A 161 -6.56 21.15 3.75
N ALA A 162 -6.94 22.27 3.11
CA ALA A 162 -8.32 22.73 3.06
C ALA A 162 -9.21 21.96 2.06
N ARG A 163 -8.63 21.42 0.98
CA ARG A 163 -9.38 20.79 -0.13
C ARG A 163 -9.02 19.31 -0.30
N PRO A 164 -10.00 18.41 -0.45
CA PRO A 164 -9.74 17.04 -0.87
C PRO A 164 -9.36 17.02 -2.35
N MET A 165 -8.51 16.05 -2.75
CA MET A 165 -8.34 15.70 -4.16
C MET A 165 -9.68 15.22 -4.74
N THR A 166 -9.83 15.29 -6.06
CA THR A 166 -11.06 14.96 -6.80
C THR A 166 -11.70 13.63 -6.37
N ARG A 167 -13.04 13.58 -6.43
CA ARG A 167 -13.91 12.53 -5.83
C ARG A 167 -13.86 11.20 -6.59
N HIS A 168 -12.69 10.57 -6.69
CA HIS A 168 -12.55 9.20 -7.20
C HIS A 168 -12.11 8.27 -6.06
N THR A 169 -13.09 7.75 -5.31
CA THR A 169 -12.85 6.94 -4.10
C THR A 169 -11.92 5.75 -4.37
N SER A 170 -12.05 5.10 -5.54
CA SER A 170 -11.18 3.99 -5.95
C SER A 170 -9.70 4.40 -6.06
N ILE A 171 -9.42 5.53 -6.73
CA ILE A 171 -8.05 6.05 -6.90
C ILE A 171 -7.49 6.53 -5.56
N VAL A 172 -8.31 7.21 -4.75
CA VAL A 172 -7.89 7.66 -3.42
C VAL A 172 -7.52 6.46 -2.55
N ALA A 173 -8.37 5.43 -2.49
CA ALA A 173 -8.08 4.21 -1.73
C ALA A 173 -6.84 3.49 -2.26
N PHE A 174 -6.68 3.37 -3.57
CA PHE A 174 -5.48 2.82 -4.21
C PHE A 174 -4.21 3.54 -3.75
N MET A 175 -4.17 4.87 -3.90
CA MET A 175 -2.98 5.64 -3.57
C MET A 175 -2.71 5.65 -2.06
N GLU A 176 -3.74 5.75 -1.21
CA GLU A 176 -3.61 5.66 0.24
C GLU A 176 -3.03 4.29 0.66
N VAL A 177 -3.46 3.19 0.03
CA VAL A 177 -2.95 1.84 0.30
C VAL A 177 -1.48 1.70 -0.12
N ILE A 178 -1.11 2.12 -1.33
CA ILE A 178 0.29 2.11 -1.80
C ILE A 178 1.18 2.90 -0.85
N THR A 179 0.74 4.10 -0.49
CA THR A 179 1.50 5.00 0.37
C THR A 179 1.65 4.45 1.80
N MET A 180 0.61 3.81 2.34
CA MET A 180 0.66 3.14 3.63
C MET A 180 1.61 1.95 3.60
N LEU A 181 1.50 1.07 2.61
CA LEU A 181 2.39 -0.09 2.44
C LEU A 181 3.85 0.36 2.32
N TRP A 182 4.10 1.36 1.49
CA TRP A 182 5.44 1.93 1.32
C TRP A 182 6.02 2.46 2.63
N THR A 183 5.21 3.18 3.41
CA THR A 183 5.63 3.67 4.73
C THR A 183 5.95 2.52 5.66
N CYS A 184 5.10 1.49 5.73
CA CYS A 184 5.34 0.31 6.56
C CYS A 184 6.62 -0.43 6.14
N TYR A 185 6.85 -0.63 4.84
CA TYR A 185 8.06 -1.28 4.34
C TYR A 185 9.32 -0.47 4.62
N LEU A 186 9.30 0.85 4.44
CA LEU A 186 10.45 1.70 4.77
C LEU A 186 10.75 1.65 6.27
N VAL A 187 9.73 1.75 7.12
CA VAL A 187 9.91 1.63 8.58
C VAL A 187 10.49 0.27 8.94
N LEU A 188 9.96 -0.82 8.39
CA LEU A 188 10.50 -2.16 8.63
C LEU A 188 11.97 -2.26 8.20
N MET A 189 12.32 -1.77 7.01
CA MET A 189 13.70 -1.84 6.53
C MET A 189 14.65 -1.01 7.40
N PHE A 190 14.24 0.19 7.84
CA PHE A 190 15.06 0.97 8.77
C PHE A 190 15.15 0.36 10.18
N CYS A 191 14.13 -0.36 10.63
CA CYS A 191 14.19 -1.08 11.91
C CYS A 191 15.05 -2.35 11.84
N TYR A 192 15.16 -2.99 10.67
CA TYR A 192 15.99 -4.17 10.45
C TYR A 192 17.42 -3.83 9.98
N ASP A 193 17.69 -2.57 9.66
CA ASP A 193 19.05 -2.13 9.37
C ASP A 193 19.80 -1.94 10.71
N GLU A 194 20.79 -2.80 10.96
CA GLU A 194 21.60 -2.77 12.19
C GLU A 194 22.74 -1.74 12.15
N ARG A 195 22.86 -0.98 11.05
CA ARG A 195 23.87 0.08 10.88
C ARG A 195 23.34 1.47 11.26
#